data_AF-A0A444UQS6-F1
#
_entry.id   AF-A0A444UQS6-F1
#
_cell.length_a   1.000
_cell.length_b   1.000
_cell.length_c   1.000
_cell.angle_alpha   90.00
_cell.angle_beta   90.00
_cell.angle_gamma   90.00
#
_symmetry.space_group_name_H-M   'P 1'
#
loop_
_entity.id
_entity.type
_entity.pdbx_description
1 polymer ?
#
loop_
_entity_poly.entity_id
_entity_poly.type
_entity_poly.pdbx_seq_one_letter_code
_entity_poly.pdbx_strand_id
1 'polypeptide(L)'
;MSVNPGVARWIKELFCHNERVVLSGEWTHGFFSLTAVGATNVGSIRIYFDRELHTNSPRYSKGSFNDFSYISNNNKDGVTMRKGEHLGEFNLGSTIVLLFEAPKDFTFNISAGQKIRFGEALGTMRGTVTDAEKDSEGNV
;
A
#
# COMPACT_ATOMS: atom_id res chain seq x y z
N MET A 1 -15.09 1.53 11.40
CA MET A 1 -14.66 1.14 12.77
C MET A 1 -13.20 1.56 12.97
N SER A 2 -12.80 2.04 14.15
CA SER A 2 -11.42 2.51 14.38
C SER A 2 -10.41 1.38 14.20
N VAL A 3 -9.29 1.65 13.53
CA VAL A 3 -8.20 0.69 13.27
C VAL A 3 -7.07 0.75 14.30
N ASN A 4 -7.27 1.45 15.42
CA ASN A 4 -6.27 1.50 16.50
C ASN A 4 -5.86 0.08 16.93
N PRO A 5 -4.57 -0.22 17.16
CA PRO A 5 -4.07 -1.55 17.52
C PRO A 5 -4.82 -2.24 18.67
N GLY A 6 -5.27 -1.46 19.67
CA GLY A 6 -6.11 -1.98 20.75
C GLY A 6 -7.43 -2.56 20.23
N VAL A 7 -8.17 -1.78 19.43
CA VAL A 7 -9.47 -2.17 18.85
C VAL A 7 -9.31 -3.30 17.83
N ALA A 8 -8.28 -3.22 16.98
CA ALA A 8 -7.99 -4.24 15.97
C ALA A 8 -7.69 -5.62 16.56
N ARG A 9 -7.11 -5.67 17.77
CA ARG A 9 -6.85 -6.94 18.47
C ARG A 9 -8.12 -7.58 19.06
N TRP A 10 -9.12 -6.77 19.42
CA TRP A 10 -10.34 -7.24 20.06
C TRP A 10 -11.45 -7.63 19.07
N ILE A 11 -11.44 -7.07 17.87
CA ILE A 11 -12.50 -7.26 16.89
C ILE A 11 -11.98 -8.16 15.77
N LYS A 12 -12.43 -9.42 15.80
CA LYS A 12 -12.16 -10.38 14.73
C LYS A 12 -12.63 -9.79 13.40
N GLU A 13 -11.79 -9.88 12.36
CA GLU A 13 -12.11 -9.44 11.00
C GLU A 13 -12.45 -7.95 10.85
N LEU A 14 -11.92 -7.09 11.74
CA LEU A 14 -12.11 -5.63 11.67
C LEU A 14 -11.84 -5.06 10.26
N PHE A 15 -10.75 -5.50 9.63
CA PHE A 15 -10.35 -5.02 8.30
C PHE A 15 -11.29 -5.48 7.18
N CYS A 16 -12.05 -6.56 7.39
CA CYS A 16 -13.04 -7.04 6.43
C CYS A 16 -14.33 -6.20 6.48
N HIS A 17 -14.58 -5.52 7.60
CA HIS A 17 -15.79 -4.73 7.83
C HIS A 17 -15.66 -3.27 7.37
N ASN A 18 -14.44 -2.75 7.37
CA ASN A 18 -14.20 -1.40 6.86
C ASN A 18 -14.16 -1.39 5.33
N GLU A 19 -14.55 -0.24 4.77
CA GLU A 19 -14.34 0.04 3.35
C GLU A 19 -12.85 -0.02 3.02
N ARG A 20 -12.54 -0.59 1.85
CA ARG A 20 -11.17 -0.82 1.42
C ARG A 20 -11.05 -0.72 -0.09
N VAL A 21 -9.89 -0.27 -0.54
CA VAL A 21 -9.48 -0.26 -1.94
C VAL A 21 -8.35 -1.26 -2.08
N VAL A 22 -8.53 -2.26 -2.92
CA VAL A 22 -7.54 -3.30 -3.20
C VAL A 22 -6.92 -2.98 -4.55
N LEU A 23 -5.60 -2.77 -4.58
CA LEU A 23 -4.83 -2.70 -5.80
C LEU A 23 -3.99 -3.98 -5.89
N SER A 24 -4.07 -4.68 -7.02
CA SER A 24 -3.35 -5.92 -7.26
C SER A 24 -2.71 -5.91 -8.63
N GLY A 25 -1.51 -6.44 -8.73
CA GLY A 25 -0.76 -6.56 -9.97
C GLY A 25 0.57 -7.27 -9.71
N GLU A 26 1.59 -6.83 -10.44
CA GLU A 26 2.93 -7.41 -10.36
C GLU A 26 3.97 -6.34 -10.01
N TRP A 27 5.04 -6.77 -9.36
CA TRP A 27 6.27 -6.02 -9.18
C TRP A 27 7.45 -6.86 -9.69
N THR A 28 8.67 -6.33 -9.60
CA THR A 28 9.87 -6.98 -10.16
C THR A 28 10.10 -8.43 -9.71
N HIS A 29 9.55 -8.84 -8.56
CA HIS A 29 9.71 -10.21 -8.02
C HIS A 29 8.41 -11.01 -7.97
N GLY A 30 7.37 -10.61 -8.72
CA GLY A 30 6.15 -11.38 -8.88
C GLY A 30 4.90 -10.64 -8.40
N PHE A 31 3.99 -11.31 -7.70
CA PHE A 31 2.74 -10.73 -7.24
C PHE A 31 2.93 -9.61 -6.23
N PHE A 32 2.11 -8.56 -6.35
CA PHE A 32 2.02 -7.45 -5.41
C PHE A 32 0.56 -7.04 -5.19
N SER A 33 0.19 -6.82 -3.94
CA SER A 33 -1.08 -6.23 -3.56
C SER A 33 -0.94 -5.24 -2.42
N LEU A 34 -1.55 -4.08 -2.60
CA LEU A 34 -1.70 -3.04 -1.60
C LEU A 34 -3.19 -2.84 -1.35
N THR A 35 -3.61 -3.08 -0.12
CA THR A 35 -4.99 -2.81 0.31
C THR A 35 -4.99 -1.62 1.26
N ALA A 36 -5.60 -0.53 0.82
CA ALA A 36 -5.88 0.63 1.64
C ALA A 36 -7.20 0.40 2.38
N VAL A 37 -7.16 0.36 3.71
CA VAL A 37 -8.32 0.12 4.57
C VAL A 37 -8.67 1.41 5.30
N GLY A 38 -9.91 1.86 5.12
CA GLY A 38 -10.46 2.99 5.85
C GLY A 38 -10.73 2.65 7.33
N ALA A 39 -11.03 3.66 8.12
CA ALA A 39 -11.42 3.54 9.52
C ALA A 39 -12.68 4.37 9.82
N THR A 40 -13.19 4.37 11.05
CA THR A 40 -14.24 5.32 11.45
C THR A 40 -13.72 6.75 11.30
N ASN A 41 -14.53 7.63 10.70
CA ASN A 41 -14.23 9.04 10.40
C ASN A 41 -13.16 9.26 9.30
N VAL A 42 -12.80 8.24 8.53
CA VAL A 42 -11.98 8.45 7.34
C VAL A 42 -12.85 9.06 6.24
N GLY A 43 -12.46 10.26 5.79
CA GLY A 43 -13.21 11.00 4.77
C GLY A 43 -13.31 10.24 3.46
N SER A 44 -12.16 9.93 2.86
CA SER A 44 -12.04 9.09 1.65
C SER A 44 -10.61 8.54 1.50
N ILE A 45 -10.50 7.43 0.75
CA ILE A 45 -9.24 6.91 0.21
C ILE A 45 -9.12 7.46 -1.20
N ARG A 46 -8.00 8.10 -1.53
CA ARG A 46 -7.77 8.64 -2.87
C ARG A 46 -6.57 7.94 -3.51
N ILE A 47 -6.78 7.41 -4.70
CA ILE A 47 -5.73 6.83 -5.54
C ILE A 47 -5.54 7.78 -6.73
N TYR A 48 -4.33 8.33 -6.89
CA TYR A 48 -4.14 9.50 -7.74
C TYR A 48 -4.32 9.23 -9.24
N PHE A 49 -4.03 8.01 -9.68
CA PHE A 49 -4.25 7.62 -11.08
C PHE A 49 -5.73 7.30 -11.38
N ASP A 50 -6.52 6.95 -10.36
CA ASP A 50 -7.93 6.59 -10.50
C ASP A 50 -8.82 7.73 -9.97
N ARG A 51 -9.16 8.65 -10.87
CA ARG A 51 -10.02 9.79 -10.54
C ARG A 51 -11.50 9.41 -10.41
N GLU A 52 -11.88 8.22 -10.87
CA GLU A 52 -13.25 7.74 -10.84
C GLU A 52 -13.55 6.95 -9.56
N LEU A 53 -12.50 6.50 -8.84
CA LEU A 53 -12.62 5.89 -7.53
C LEU A 53 -13.21 6.87 -6.51
N HIS A 54 -14.37 6.50 -5.97
CA HIS A 54 -15.02 7.21 -4.88
C HIS A 54 -15.32 6.23 -3.74
N THR A 55 -14.69 6.48 -2.60
CA THR A 55 -15.00 5.79 -1.34
C THR A 55 -15.94 6.62 -0.47
N ASN A 56 -16.48 6.02 0.59
CA ASN A 56 -17.41 6.62 1.54
C ASN A 56 -18.70 7.11 0.85
N SER A 57 -19.15 6.34 -0.14
CA SER A 57 -20.36 6.63 -0.91
C SER A 57 -21.61 6.23 -0.12
N PRO A 58 -22.64 7.09 -0.06
CA PRO A 58 -23.88 6.79 0.68
C PRO A 58 -24.71 5.65 0.07
N ARG A 59 -24.36 5.19 -1.14
CA ARG A 59 -25.05 4.09 -1.85
C ARG A 59 -24.41 2.71 -1.61
N TYR A 60 -23.56 2.56 -0.60
CA TYR A 60 -22.96 1.27 -0.27
C TYR A 60 -24.03 0.26 0.17
N SER A 61 -24.07 -0.90 -0.48
CA SER A 61 -24.82 -2.07 0.00
C SER A 61 -23.83 -3.11 0.54
N LYS A 62 -24.13 -3.67 1.71
CA LYS A 62 -23.23 -4.65 2.34
C LYS A 62 -23.03 -5.86 1.43
N GLY A 63 -21.77 -6.18 1.14
CA GLY A 63 -21.39 -7.29 0.24
C GLY A 63 -21.27 -6.90 -1.24
N SER A 64 -21.58 -5.66 -1.62
CA SER A 64 -21.23 -5.14 -2.95
C SER A 64 -19.74 -4.78 -3.03
N PHE A 65 -19.19 -4.92 -4.23
CA PHE A 65 -17.85 -4.45 -4.58
C PHE A 65 -17.89 -3.92 -6.02
N ASN A 66 -16.99 -2.99 -6.31
CA ASN A 66 -16.69 -2.57 -7.67
C ASN A 66 -15.35 -3.19 -8.04
N ASP A 67 -15.30 -3.84 -9.20
CA ASP A 67 -14.08 -4.44 -9.74
C ASP A 67 -13.78 -3.80 -11.10
N PHE A 68 -12.52 -3.47 -11.33
CA PHE A 68 -12.08 -2.79 -12.53
C PHE A 68 -10.65 -3.24 -12.89
N SER A 69 -10.48 -3.65 -14.15
CA SER A 69 -9.18 -4.01 -14.70
C SER A 69 -8.59 -2.86 -15.50
N TYR A 70 -7.39 -2.43 -15.11
CA TYR A 70 -6.59 -1.48 -15.89
C TYR A 70 -5.90 -2.10 -17.10
N ILE A 71 -5.88 -3.42 -17.18
CA ILE A 71 -5.38 -4.16 -18.33
C ILE A 71 -6.47 -4.21 -19.39
N SER A 72 -6.13 -3.78 -20.60
CA SER A 72 -7.01 -3.79 -21.77
C SER A 72 -6.25 -4.25 -23.02
N ASN A 73 -6.97 -4.50 -24.11
CA ASN A 73 -6.36 -4.89 -25.39
C ASN A 73 -5.30 -3.89 -25.89
N ASN A 74 -5.46 -2.61 -25.54
CA ASN A 74 -4.56 -1.52 -25.96
C ASN A 74 -3.53 -1.15 -24.88
N ASN A 75 -3.63 -1.72 -23.67
CA ASN A 75 -2.70 -1.48 -22.56
C ASN A 75 -2.55 -2.78 -21.76
N LYS A 76 -1.54 -3.57 -22.11
CA LYS A 76 -1.28 -4.85 -21.44
C LYS A 76 -0.60 -4.70 -20.09
N ASP A 77 0.10 -3.59 -19.88
CA ASP A 77 0.91 -3.35 -18.68
C ASP A 77 0.09 -2.72 -17.54
N GLY A 78 -1.16 -2.34 -17.80
CA GLY A 78 -2.03 -1.70 -16.82
C GLY A 78 -1.50 -0.33 -16.40
N VAL A 79 -1.56 -0.04 -15.09
CA VAL A 79 -0.98 1.19 -14.53
C VAL A 79 0.41 0.88 -13.98
N THR A 80 1.44 1.40 -14.64
CA THR A 80 2.83 1.27 -14.18
C THR A 80 3.17 2.38 -13.19
N MET A 81 3.81 2.00 -12.07
CA MET A 81 4.28 2.94 -11.05
C MET A 81 5.75 2.69 -10.71
N ARG A 82 6.49 3.76 -10.42
CA ARG A 82 7.89 3.67 -9.98
C ARG A 82 8.00 3.65 -8.45
N LYS A 83 9.07 3.04 -7.94
CA LYS A 83 9.42 3.12 -6.50
C LYS A 83 9.53 4.59 -6.08
N GLY A 84 8.84 4.95 -5.00
CA GLY A 84 8.81 6.32 -4.46
C GLY A 84 7.79 7.24 -5.13
N GLU A 85 7.10 6.78 -6.17
CA GLU A 85 6.00 7.54 -6.78
C GLU A 85 4.78 7.56 -5.84
N HIS A 86 4.08 8.70 -5.83
CA HIS A 86 2.91 8.86 -4.98
C HIS A 86 1.72 8.08 -5.55
N LEU A 87 1.26 7.08 -4.79
CA LEU A 87 0.10 6.27 -5.15
C LEU A 87 -1.23 6.92 -4.76
N GLY A 88 -1.26 7.53 -3.58
CA GLY A 88 -2.50 8.01 -3.00
C GLY A 88 -2.35 8.51 -1.58
N GLU A 89 -3.46 8.90 -0.99
CA GLU A 89 -3.54 9.48 0.35
C GLU A 89 -4.77 8.99 1.12
N PHE A 90 -4.68 9.12 2.44
CA PHE A 90 -5.81 8.98 3.34
C PHE A 90 -6.12 10.33 3.97
N ASN A 91 -7.40 10.69 4.02
CA ASN A 91 -7.80 11.96 4.63
C ASN A 91 -7.83 11.90 6.17
N LEU A 92 -7.96 10.71 6.79
CA LEU A 92 -7.83 10.50 8.23
C LEU A 92 -7.47 9.03 8.53
N GLY A 93 -6.84 8.77 9.68
CA GLY A 93 -6.43 7.46 10.25
C GLY A 93 -6.62 6.20 9.38
N SER A 94 -5.51 5.59 8.97
CA SER A 94 -5.52 4.55 7.95
C SER A 94 -4.75 3.28 8.33
N THR A 95 -5.05 2.21 7.61
CA THR A 95 -4.25 0.98 7.62
C THR A 95 -3.92 0.61 6.19
N ILE A 96 -2.65 0.26 5.95
CA ILE A 96 -2.22 -0.42 4.73
C ILE A 96 -1.97 -1.89 5.09
N VAL A 97 -2.58 -2.79 4.30
CA VAL A 97 -2.18 -4.19 4.26
C VAL A 97 -1.38 -4.40 2.98
N LEU A 98 -0.12 -4.80 3.13
CA LEU A 98 0.80 -5.02 2.04
C LEU A 98 1.10 -6.52 1.92
N LEU A 99 0.90 -7.08 0.73
CA LEU A 99 1.19 -8.47 0.41
C LEU A 99 2.01 -8.51 -0.87
N PHE A 100 3.17 -9.16 -0.85
CA PHE A 100 4.03 -9.24 -2.02
C PHE A 100 4.86 -10.52 -1.99
N GLU A 101 5.16 -11.05 -3.18
CA GLU A 101 6.13 -12.13 -3.34
C GLU A 101 7.54 -11.57 -3.20
N ALA A 102 8.31 -12.06 -2.24
CA ALA A 102 9.67 -11.61 -2.00
C ALA A 102 10.70 -12.65 -2.49
N PRO A 103 11.87 -12.22 -2.99
CA PRO A 103 12.94 -13.15 -3.31
C PRO A 103 13.45 -13.85 -2.03
N LYS A 104 14.09 -15.02 -2.19
CA LYS A 104 14.48 -15.92 -1.08
C LYS A 104 15.43 -15.27 -0.07
N ASP A 105 16.17 -14.25 -0.48
CA ASP A 105 17.14 -13.51 0.32
C ASP A 105 16.59 -12.21 0.92
N PHE A 106 15.30 -11.90 0.72
CA PHE A 106 14.65 -10.77 1.35
C PHE A 106 14.53 -10.97 2.86
N THR A 107 14.93 -9.96 3.63
CA THR A 107 14.80 -9.95 5.09
C THR A 107 14.11 -8.66 5.52
N PHE A 108 13.13 -8.74 6.41
CA PHE A 108 12.55 -7.56 7.05
C PHE A 108 13.54 -6.96 8.05
N ASN A 109 13.68 -5.63 8.00
CA ASN A 109 14.51 -4.84 8.91
C ASN A 109 13.66 -4.19 10.03
N ILE A 110 12.45 -4.71 10.25
CA ILE A 110 11.46 -4.17 11.17
C ILE A 110 10.90 -5.27 12.07
N SER A 111 10.44 -4.88 13.25
CA SER A 111 9.73 -5.76 14.19
C SER A 111 8.24 -5.43 14.28
N ALA A 112 7.43 -6.40 14.68
CA ALA A 112 6.00 -6.17 14.91
C ALA A 112 5.79 -5.07 15.96
N GLY A 113 4.94 -4.09 15.65
CA GLY A 113 4.66 -2.94 16.51
C GLY A 113 5.70 -1.81 16.47
N GLN A 114 6.78 -1.95 15.70
CA GLN A 114 7.75 -0.88 15.48
C GLN A 114 7.10 0.32 14.79
N LYS A 115 7.37 1.52 15.30
CA LYS A 115 7.05 2.77 14.60
C LYS A 115 8.06 2.95 13.46
N ILE A 116 7.56 3.18 12.25
CA ILE A 116 8.36 3.44 11.05
C ILE A 116 8.25 4.91 10.64
N ARG A 117 9.24 5.40 9.88
CA ARG A 117 9.23 6.74 9.27
C ARG A 117 8.96 6.68 7.76
N PHE A 118 8.48 7.78 7.20
CA PHE A 118 8.39 7.92 5.75
C PHE A 118 9.78 7.78 5.11
N GLY A 119 9.87 6.93 4.08
CA GLY A 119 11.14 6.61 3.41
C GLY A 119 12.00 5.56 4.12
N GLU A 120 11.62 5.10 5.32
CA GLU A 120 12.33 4.02 6.01
C GLU A 120 12.13 2.69 5.28
N ALA A 121 13.24 1.99 5.02
CA ALA A 121 13.20 0.69 4.36
C ALA A 121 12.60 -0.37 5.30
N LEU A 122 11.57 -1.09 4.83
CA LEU A 122 10.95 -2.18 5.59
C LEU A 122 11.82 -3.46 5.60
N GLY A 123 12.70 -3.60 4.62
CA GLY A 123 13.55 -4.78 4.45
C GLY A 123 14.66 -4.56 3.45
N THR A 124 15.54 -5.55 3.37
CA THR A 124 16.74 -5.56 2.52
C THR A 124 16.86 -6.87 1.76
N MET A 125 17.60 -6.86 0.65
CA MET A 125 17.94 -8.04 -0.16
C MET A 125 19.47 -8.13 -0.23
N ARG A 126 20.05 -9.34 -0.22
CA ARG A 126 21.50 -9.53 -0.33
C ARG A 126 21.91 -9.35 -1.80
N GLY A 127 22.13 -8.10 -2.19
CA GLY A 127 22.60 -7.79 -3.54
C GLY A 127 22.69 -6.31 -3.91
N THR A 128 22.24 -5.37 -3.06
CA THR A 128 22.43 -3.94 -3.32
C THR A 128 23.32 -3.31 -2.25
N VAL A 129 24.61 -3.64 -2.29
CA VAL A 129 25.66 -2.71 -1.86
C VAL A 129 26.11 -1.99 -3.12
N THR A 130 25.65 -0.75 -3.31
CA THR A 130 26.00 0.31 -4.29
C THR A 130 24.72 1.15 -4.49
N ASP A 131 24.58 2.45 -4.20
CA ASP A 131 25.50 3.57 -4.07
C ASP A 131 24.88 4.63 -3.13
N ALA A 132 25.41 4.81 -1.92
CA ALA A 132 24.99 5.93 -1.06
C ALA A 132 26.16 6.60 -0.30
N GLU A 133 27.41 6.25 -0.58
CA GLU A 133 28.59 6.80 0.13
C GLU A 133 29.71 7.26 -0.81
N LYS A 134 29.39 7.87 -1.96
CA LYS A 134 30.37 8.61 -2.76
C LYS A 134 29.82 9.95 -3.24
N ASP A 135 29.53 10.85 -2.30
CA ASP A 135 29.34 12.29 -2.57
C ASP A 135 29.89 13.16 -1.41
N SER A 136 31.03 12.77 -0.81
CA SER A 136 31.72 13.62 0.18
C SER A 136 33.24 13.71 0.03
N GLU A 137 33.79 13.31 -1.12
CA GLU A 137 35.17 13.64 -1.47
C GLU A 137 35.21 14.39 -2.80
N GLY A 138 35.41 15.72 -2.72
CA GLY A 138 35.80 16.51 -3.88
C GLY A 138 35.08 17.86 -4.00
N ASN A 139 35.44 18.82 -3.17
CA ASN A 139 35.88 20.10 -3.73
C ASN A 139 36.81 20.83 -2.76
N VAL A 140 37.96 21.20 -3.33
CA VAL A 140 39.03 22.04 -2.80
C VAL A 140 38.51 23.45 -2.52
#